data_AF-I0JTN9-F1
#
_entry.id   AF-I0JTN9-F1
#
_cell.length_a   1.000
_cell.length_b   1.000
_cell.length_c   1.000
_cell.angle_alpha   90.00
_cell.angle_beta   90.00
_cell.angle_gamma   90.00
#
_symmetry.space_group_name_H-M   'P 1'
#
loop_
_entity.id
_entity.type
_entity.pdbx_description
1 polymer ?
#
loop_
_entity_poly.entity_id
_entity_poly.type
_entity_poly.pdbx_seq_one_letter_code
_entity_poly.pdbx_strand_id
1 'polypeptide(L)' 'MAINNNEVQKELREKDPETFTREDMDKALKLAKSTQRIDEKVLYTSVKHHVKQNEQQQQGEES' A
#
# COMPACT_ATOMS: atom_id res chain seq x y z
N MET A 1 -11.16 -0.25 16.77
CA MET A 1 -10.53 -1.49 16.24
C MET A 1 -9.04 -1.26 16.17
N ALA A 2 -8.24 -2.04 16.91
CA ALA A 2 -6.78 -2.03 16.75
C ALA A 2 -6.47 -2.81 15.47
N ILE A 3 -5.91 -2.14 14.47
CA ILE A 3 -5.33 -2.80 13.32
C ILE A 3 -4.13 -3.59 13.84
N ASN A 4 -4.12 -4.91 13.66
CA ASN A 4 -2.97 -5.73 14.01
C ASN A 4 -1.85 -5.41 13.02
N ASN A 5 -0.95 -4.52 13.42
CA ASN A 5 0.07 -3.94 12.55
C ASN A 5 0.92 -5.01 11.83
N ASN A 6 1.13 -6.17 12.46
CA ASN A 6 1.90 -7.27 11.86
C ASN A 6 1.15 -7.99 10.73
N GLU A 7 -0.17 -8.18 10.86
CA GLU A 7 -0.97 -8.81 9.81
C GLU A 7 -1.00 -7.92 8.58
N VAL A 8 -1.26 -6.62 8.76
CA VAL A 8 -1.25 -5.64 7.66
C VAL A 8 0.11 -5.56 6.99
N GLN A 9 1.21 -5.59 7.76
CA GLN A 9 2.55 -5.57 7.18
C GLN A 9 2.81 -6.81 6.31
N LYS A 10 2.39 -8.00 6.78
CA LYS A 10 2.56 -9.25 6.05
C LYS A 10 1.72 -9.26 4.77
N GLU A 11 0.44 -8.95 4.89
CA GLU A 11 -0.49 -8.87 3.75
C GLU A 11 0.05 -7.95 2.66
N LEU A 12 0.51 -6.75 3.01
CA LEU A 12 1.04 -5.78 2.03
C LEU A 12 2.38 -6.19 1.41
N ARG A 13 3.20 -6.98 2.10
CA ARG A 13 4.50 -7.45 1.58
C ARG A 13 4.36 -8.65 0.64
N GLU A 14 3.40 -9.52 0.92
CA GLU A 14 3.14 -10.72 0.12
C GLU A 14 2.18 -10.43 -1.05
N LYS A 15 1.50 -9.28 -1.04
CA LYS A 15 0.59 -8.86 -2.11
C LYS A 15 1.32 -8.50 -3.39
N ASP A 16 0.72 -8.87 -4.51
CA ASP A 16 1.23 -8.55 -5.84
C ASP A 16 1.12 -7.03 -6.13
N PRO A 17 2.20 -6.38 -6.60
CA PRO A 17 2.22 -4.94 -6.87
C PRO A 17 1.17 -4.43 -7.86
N GLU A 18 0.81 -5.22 -8.87
CA GLU A 18 -0.16 -4.85 -9.90
C GLU A 18 -1.59 -4.83 -9.35
N THR A 19 -1.81 -5.47 -8.19
CA THR A 19 -3.11 -5.55 -7.53
C THR A 19 -3.29 -4.54 -6.40
N PHE A 20 -2.31 -3.67 -6.17
CA PHE A 20 -2.43 -2.65 -5.14
C PHE A 20 -3.57 -1.68 -5.46
N THR A 21 -4.37 -1.43 -4.43
CA THR A 21 -5.52 -0.55 -4.46
C THR A 21 -5.33 0.64 -3.51
N ARG A 22 -6.21 1.63 -3.64
CA ARG A 22 -6.28 2.77 -2.73
C ARG A 22 -6.49 2.36 -1.26
N GLU A 23 -7.19 1.26 -1.01
CA GLU A 23 -7.39 0.72 0.34
C GLU A 23 -6.07 0.23 0.95
N ASP A 24 -5.23 -0.43 0.15
CA ASP A 24 -3.91 -0.91 0.58
C ASP A 24 -2.99 0.26 0.93
N MET A 25 -3.05 1.33 0.13
CA MET A 25 -2.32 2.56 0.42
C MET A 25 -2.75 3.17 1.75
N ASP A 26 -4.04 3.21 2.05
CA ASP A 26 -4.56 3.73 3.33
C ASP A 26 -4.16 2.84 4.52
N LYS A 27 -4.16 1.51 4.35
CA LYS A 27 -3.66 0.56 5.36
C LYS A 27 -2.18 0.77 5.63
N ALA A 28 -1.36 0.89 4.58
CA ALA A 28 0.07 1.13 4.69
C ALA A 28 0.37 2.50 5.34
N LEU A 29 -0.41 3.54 5.01
CA LEU A 29 -0.29 4.86 5.61
C LEU A 29 -0.59 4.84 7.12
N LYS A 30 -1.66 4.15 7.53
CA LYS A 30 -2.01 3.99 8.94
C LYS A 30 -0.91 3.23 9.70
N LEU A 31 -0.38 2.17 9.10
CA LEU A 31 0.72 1.39 9.66
C LEU A 31 2.01 2.23 9.83
N ALA A 32 2.39 3.00 8.80
CA ALA A 32 3.56 3.88 8.86
C ALA A 32 3.42 4.97 9.94
N LYS A 33 2.21 5.49 10.15
CA LYS A 33 1.91 6.48 11.19
C LYS A 33 1.87 5.87 12.59
N SER A 34 1.36 4.65 12.76
CA SER A 34 1.21 4.01 14.07
C SER A 34 2.53 3.49 14.63
N THR A 35 3.45 3.04 13.77
CA THR A 35 4.68 2.36 14.20
C THR A 35 5.91 3.28 14.26
N GLN A 36 5.90 4.42 13.56
CA GLN A 36 7.04 5.36 13.37
C GLN A 36 8.33 4.74 12.80
N ARG A 37 8.34 3.43 12.54
CA ARG A 37 9.45 2.68 11.99
C ARG A 37 9.69 3.03 10.52
N ILE A 38 10.95 2.92 10.10
CA ILE A 38 11.38 3.32 8.75
C ILE A 38 10.85 2.34 7.71
N ASP A 39 10.86 1.04 8.00
CA ASP A 39 10.45 -0.01 7.05
C ASP A 39 8.99 0.15 6.62
N GLU A 40 8.12 0.55 7.53
CA GLU A 40 6.69 0.75 7.30
C GLU A 40 6.44 2.02 6.47
N LYS A 41 7.29 3.05 6.59
CA LYS A 41 7.28 4.23 5.72
C LYS A 41 7.74 3.89 4.31
N VAL A 42 8.77 3.04 4.18
CA VAL A 42 9.24 2.54 2.88
C VAL A 42 8.14 1.73 2.22
N LEU A 43 7.50 0.81 2.96
CA LEU A 43 6.37 0.01 2.49
C LEU A 43 5.23 0.89 1.96
N TYR A 44 4.81 1.92 2.71
CA TYR A 44 3.80 2.87 2.24
C TYR A 44 4.21 3.57 0.94
N THR A 45 5.48 3.96 0.81
CA THR A 45 5.98 4.63 -0.39
C THR A 45 5.91 3.71 -1.61
N SER A 46 6.29 2.44 -1.46
CA SER A 46 6.16 1.42 -2.51
C SER A 46 4.70 1.19 -2.91
N VAL A 47 3.81 0.94 -1.94
CA VAL A 47 2.38 0.73 -2.21
C VAL A 47 1.77 1.93 -2.93
N LYS A 48 2.05 3.16 -2.46
CA LYS A 48 1.57 4.40 -3.10
C LYS A 48 2.05 4.53 -4.54
N HIS A 49 3.30 4.15 -4.82
CA HIS A 49 3.86 4.22 -6.17
C HIS A 49 3.09 3.30 -7.13
N HIS A 50 2.89 2.04 -6.73
CA HIS A 50 2.17 1.07 -7.55
C HIS A 50 0.70 1.42 -7.75
N VAL A 51 -0.02 1.85 -6.71
CA VAL A 51 -1.42 2.31 -6.86
C VAL A 51 -1.54 3.39 -7.93
N LYS A 52 -0.63 4.38 -7.91
CA LYS A 52 -0.63 5.45 -8.91
C LYS A 52 -0.33 4.94 -10.33
N GLN A 53 0.58 3.97 -10.47
CA GLN A 53 0.86 3.37 -11.78
C GLN A 53 -0.35 2.59 -12.29
N ASN A 54 -1.01 1.82 -11.44
CA ASN A 54 -2.18 1.04 -11.78
C ASN A 54 -3.35 1.95 -12.20
N GLU A 55 -3.58 3.06 -11.47
CA GLU A 55 -4.59 4.07 -11.83
C GLU A 55 -4.29 4.74 -13.19
N GLN A 56 -3.02 4.96 -13.52
CA GLN A 56 -2.62 5.56 -14.81
C GLN A 56 -2.74 4.57 -15.98
N GLN A 57 -2.42 3.29 -15.77
CA GLN A 57 -2.56 2.25 -16.80
C GLN A 57 -4.03 2.01 -17.15
N GLN A 58 -4.92 1.95 -16.16
CA GLN A 58 -6.36 1.80 -16.41
C GLN A 58 -6.96 2.98 -17.20
N GLN A 59 -6.49 4.22 -16.96
CA GLN A 59 -6.91 5.37 -17.76
C GLN A 59 -6.34 5.36 -19.19
N GLY A 60 -5.22 4.67 -19.42
CA GLY A 60 -4.60 4.52 -20.74
C GLY A 60 -5.19 3.39 -21.59
N GLU A 61 -5.71 2.32 -20.97
CA GLU A 61 -6.41 1.24 -21.67
C GLU A 61 -7.88 1.57 -22.00
N GLU A 62 -8.49 2.55 -21.33
CA GLU A 62 -9.83 3.07 -21.65
C GLU A 62 -9.84 4.18 -22.72
N SER A 63 -8.69 4.53 -23.32
CA SER A 63 -8.56 5.49 -24.45
C SER A 63 -8.26 4.80 -25.78
#